data_AF-A0A063Y8Z4-F1
#
_entry.id   AF-A0A063Y8Z4-F1
#
_cell.length_a   1.000
_cell.length_b   1.000
_cell.length_c   1.000
_cell.angle_alpha   90.00
_cell.angle_beta   90.00
_cell.angle_gamma   90.00
#
_symmetry.space_group_name_H-M   'P 1'
#
loop_
_entity.id
_entity.type
_entity.pdbx_description
1 polymer ?
#
loop_
_entity_poly.entity_id
_entity_poly.type
_entity_poly.pdbx_seq_one_letter_code
_entity_poly.pdbx_strand_id
1 'polypeptide(L)' 'MEIDTLLRSLPDKVRQAFIYRQLDHLSYKDIAERLSVSVSSVEKYVAKALQVCMAGINQD' A
#
# COMPACT_ATOMS: atom_id res chain seq x y z
N MET A 1 10.21 -4.22 14.75
CA MET A 1 9.86 -2.87 14.22
C MET A 1 8.38 -2.83 13.90
N GLU A 2 7.62 -1.81 14.30
CA GLU A 2 6.18 -1.77 14.02
C GLU A 2 5.90 -1.46 12.54
N ILE A 3 4.94 -2.18 11.94
CA ILE A 3 4.50 -2.00 10.55
C ILE A 3 4.06 -0.55 10.29
N ASP A 4 3.49 0.13 11.29
CA ASP A 4 3.05 1.53 11.16
C ASP A 4 4.22 2.47 10.81
N THR A 5 5.39 2.27 11.45
CA THR A 5 6.60 3.05 11.18
C THR A 5 7.12 2.83 9.77
N LEU A 6 7.09 1.58 9.29
CA LEU A 6 7.46 1.25 7.91
C LEU A 6 6.54 1.95 6.90
N LEU A 7 5.23 1.93 7.15
CA LEU A 7 4.24 2.53 6.26
C LEU A 7 4.35 4.07 6.22
N ARG A 8 4.77 4.71 7.32
CA ARG A 8 5.04 6.16 7.35
C ARG A 8 6.16 6.60 6.41
N SER A 9 7.09 5.70 6.07
CA SER A 9 8.17 6.01 5.11
C SER A 9 7.71 6.00 3.64
N LEU A 10 6.52 5.50 3.35
CA LEU A 10 5.99 5.39 1.99
C LEU A 10 5.32 6.69 1.53
N PRO A 11 5.37 7.00 0.21
CA PRO A 11 4.57 8.08 -0.36
C PRO A 11 3.08 7.90 -0.04
N ASP A 12 2.37 9.00 0.17
CA ASP A 12 0.99 8.98 0.67
C ASP A 12 0.05 8.11 -0.16
N LYS A 13 0.10 8.18 -1.50
CA LYS A 13 -0.73 7.34 -2.38
C LYS A 13 -0.41 5.86 -2.26
N VAL A 14 0.85 5.51 -1.99
CA VAL A 14 1.30 4.13 -1.78
C VAL A 14 0.76 3.59 -0.46
N ARG A 15 0.89 4.37 0.61
CA ARG A 15 0.34 4.05 1.93
C ARG A 15 -1.19 3.91 1.89
N GLN A 16 -1.89 4.86 1.27
CA GLN A 16 -3.35 4.84 1.16
C GLN A 16 -3.85 3.64 0.35
N ALA A 17 -3.24 3.34 -0.81
CA ALA A 17 -3.63 2.18 -1.62
C ALA A 17 -3.49 0.86 -0.84
N PHE A 18 -2.42 0.73 -0.04
CA PHE A 18 -2.22 -0.43 0.82
C PHE A 18 -3.27 -0.54 1.92
N ILE A 19 -3.55 0.55 2.64
CA ILE A 19 -4.55 0.59 3.71
C ILE A 19 -5.94 0.25 3.16
N TYR A 20 -6.35 0.88 2.06
CA TYR A 20 -7.63 0.61 1.42
C TYR A 20 -7.79 -0.85 0.99
N ARG A 21 -6.69 -1.49 0.56
CA ARG A 21 -6.73 -2.91 0.18
C ARG A 21 -6.80 -3.83 1.40
N GLN A 22 -6.05 -3.55 2.46
CA GLN A 22 -5.89 -4.47 3.60
C GLN A 22 -6.96 -4.31 4.68
N LEU A 23 -7.36 -3.07 4.99
CA LEU A 23 -8.31 -2.77 6.06
C LEU A 23 -9.72 -2.57 5.52
N ASP A 24 -9.86 -1.84 4.41
CA ASP A 24 -11.17 -1.52 3.84
C ASP A 24 -11.64 -2.53 2.77
N HIS A 25 -10.77 -3.50 2.44
CA HIS A 25 -11.02 -4.56 1.45
C HIS A 25 -11.48 -4.05 0.07
N LEU A 26 -11.11 -2.83 -0.30
CA LEU A 26 -11.47 -2.24 -1.58
C LEU A 26 -10.79 -2.96 -2.75
N SER A 27 -11.50 -3.06 -3.88
CA SER A 27 -10.90 -3.58 -5.11
C SER A 27 -9.88 -2.60 -5.67
N TYR A 28 -8.98 -3.07 -6.54
CA TYR A 28 -8.02 -2.15 -7.20
C TYR A 28 -8.71 -1.11 -8.08
N LYS A 29 -9.91 -1.41 -8.59
CA LYS A 29 -10.72 -0.46 -9.35
C LYS A 29 -11.25 0.67 -8.45
N ASP A 30 -11.84 0.31 -7.30
CA ASP A 30 -12.37 1.30 -6.35
C ASP A 30 -11.26 2.21 -5.81
N ILE A 31 -10.09 1.62 -5.54
CA ILE A 31 -8.91 2.38 -5.10
C ILE A 31 -8.42 3.31 -6.21
N ALA A 32 -8.41 2.86 -7.46
CA ALA A 32 -7.96 3.66 -8.61
C ALA A 32 -8.87 4.89 -8.80
N GLU A 33 -10.18 4.69 -8.71
CA GLU A 33 -11.18 5.76 -8.74
C GLU A 33 -10.97 6.74 -7.58
N ARG A 34 -10.86 6.23 -6.35
CA ARG A 34 -10.70 7.03 -5.13
C ARG A 34 -9.41 7.85 -5.10
N LEU A 35 -8.31 7.32 -5.62
CA LEU A 35 -7.01 7.99 -5.67
C LEU A 35 -6.78 8.80 -6.95
N SER A 36 -7.73 8.77 -7.90
CA SER A 36 -7.63 9.38 -9.22
C SER A 36 -6.35 8.96 -9.95
N VAL A 37 -6.12 7.65 -10.05
CA VAL A 37 -4.98 7.03 -10.74
C VAL A 37 -5.45 5.83 -11.57
N SER A 38 -4.56 5.26 -12.39
CA SER A 38 -4.86 4.01 -13.10
C SER A 38 -4.86 2.80 -12.15
N VAL A 39 -5.62 1.75 -12.49
CA VAL A 39 -5.56 0.44 -11.81
C VAL A 39 -4.11 -0.09 -11.78
N SER A 40 -3.36 0.07 -12.88
CA SER A 40 -1.95 -0.29 -12.95
C SER A 40 -1.05 0.49 -11.98
N SER A 41 -1.43 1.71 -11.63
CA SER A 41 -0.72 2.48 -10.58
C SER A 41 -1.03 1.90 -9.20
N VAL A 42 -2.28 1.53 -8.95
CA VAL A 42 -2.69 0.87 -7.70
C VAL A 42 -1.94 -0.44 -7.49
N GLU A 43 -1.82 -1.29 -8.52
CA GLU A 43 -1.05 -2.53 -8.45
C GLU A 43 0.41 -2.26 -8.03
N LYS A 44 1.06 -1.28 -8.67
CA LYS A 44 2.44 -0.88 -8.34
C LYS A 44 2.55 -0.35 -6.91
N TYR A 45 1.58 0.44 -6.47
CA TYR A 45 1.53 0.99 -5.11
C TYR A 45 1.39 -0.11 -4.07
N VAL A 46 0.43 -1.03 -4.23
CA VAL A 46 0.23 -2.15 -3.31
C VAL A 46 1.45 -3.06 -3.28
N ALA A 47 2.04 -3.37 -4.44
CA ALA A 47 3.26 -4.16 -4.51
C ALA A 47 4.43 -3.49 -3.78
N LYS A 48 4.62 -2.18 -3.95
CA LYS A 48 5.68 -1.42 -3.27
C LYS A 48 5.50 -1.44 -1.75
N ALA A 49 4.27 -1.27 -1.27
CA ALA A 49 3.98 -1.32 0.16
C ALA A 49 4.26 -2.72 0.75
N LEU A 50 3.81 -3.78 0.08
CA LEU A 50 4.07 -5.16 0.48
C LEU A 50 5.57 -5.48 0.57
N GLN A 51 6.35 -5.03 -0.41
CA GLN A 51 7.81 -5.19 -0.40
C GLN A 51 8.45 -4.55 0.83
N VAL A 52 8.02 -3.35 1.22
CA VAL A 52 8.54 -2.66 2.41
C VAL A 52 8.12 -3.39 3.69
N CYS A 53 6.87 -3.84 3.79
CA CYS A 53 6.41 -4.62 4.94
C CYS A 53 7.20 -5.93 5.08
N MET A 54 7.36 -6.69 3.99
CA MET A 54 8.11 -7.95 3.99
C MET A 54 9.59 -7.75 4.34
N ALA A 55 10.23 -6.71 3.81
CA ALA A 55 11.63 -6.40 4.11
C ALA A 55 11.86 -6.08 5.60
N GLY A 56 10.87 -5.48 6.27
CA GLY A 56 10.94 -5.17 7.70
C GLY A 56 10.56 -6.33 8.62
N ILE A 57 9.86 -7.36 8.12
CA ILE A 57 9.51 -8.58 8.88
C ILE A 57 10.67 -9.59 8.86
N ASN A 58 11.51 -9.59 7.82
CA ASN A 58 12.66 -10.51 7.70
C ASN A 58 13.94 -10.03 8.43
N GLN A 59 13.81 -9.10 9.39
CA GLN A 59 14.93 -8.61 10.22
C GLN A 59 14.82 -9.04 11.69
N ASP A 60 13.95 -10.02 11.99
CA ASP A 60 13.88 -10.70 13.30
C ASP A 60 14.65 -12.03 13.28
#